data_AF-A0A1S4CVY9-F1
#
_entry.id   AF-A0A1S4CVY9-F1
#
_cell.length_a   1.000
_cell.length_b   1.000
_cell.length_c   1.000
_cell.angle_alpha   90.00
_cell.angle_beta   90.00
_cell.angle_gamma   90.00
#
_symmetry.space_group_name_H-M   'P 1'
#
loop_
_entity.id
_entity.type
_entity.pdbx_description
1 polymer ?
#
loop_
_entity_poly.entity_id
_entity_poly.type
_entity_poly.pdbx_seq_one_letter_code
_entity_poly.pdbx_strand_id
1 'polypeptide(L)'
;MWKVYLDLKEYAAALANCRDALQRDQVYLVQAEAAFAAKEFLRAASFYAKINYVLSFEEISLKFISISEQDALRTFLLRKLDNLSKDEKCQITMISTWATELYLDKINRLLLEDDSALDSNNTEYQSLIKEFRAFLSDCKDVLDEATTMKLLESYGRVDELVFFASLKEQYEIVLHHYIQQGEAKKALQVLQKPNVSTELQYKFAPDLIMLDAYETVESWMTTKSLNPRKLIPAMMRYSSEPHAKNETHEVIKYLEYCVHRLQNEDPGVHNLLLSLYAKKEDENALLRFLECKFGKGQPGGPEFFYDPKYALRLCLKEKRMRACVHIYSMMSMHEEAVALALQVDPELAMAEADKVEDDEDLRKKLWLMIAKHVIEQEKGTKRENIRKAIAFLKETDGLLKIEDILPFFPDFALIDDFKEAICSSLEDYNEQIEKLKQEMNDATCGADNIRNDISALAQRYTVIDRDEECGVCRRKILNVGGDYRMTRGYMAVGPMAPFYVFPCGHAFHAQCLIAHVTRCTNQAQAEYILDLQKQLTLLCAESKNVSNGGLSEEPLVSVTPMHKIRSQLDDAVASDCPFCGDLMIQEISLPFIPPEEAEESESWEIKPHNHPSQRSLSLAV
;
A
#
# COMPACT_ATOMS: atom_id res chain seq x y z
N MET A 1 55.78 22.50 -67.86
CA MET A 1 56.56 21.71 -66.88
C MET A 1 55.86 20.42 -66.48
N TRP A 2 54.67 20.44 -65.85
CA TRP A 2 54.00 19.19 -65.45
C TRP A 2 53.72 18.20 -66.61
N LYS A 3 53.31 18.68 -67.80
CA LYS A 3 53.14 17.85 -69.01
C LYS A 3 54.43 17.14 -69.45
N VAL A 4 55.58 17.84 -69.34
CA VAL A 4 56.89 17.27 -69.71
C VAL A 4 57.28 16.16 -68.74
N TYR A 5 57.05 16.34 -67.44
CA TYR A 5 57.26 15.27 -66.44
C TYR A 5 56.28 14.10 -66.61
N LEU A 6 55.06 14.38 -67.07
CA LEU A 6 54.07 13.34 -67.40
C LEU A 6 54.53 12.47 -68.58
N ASP A 7 55.05 13.09 -69.63
CA ASP A 7 55.60 12.38 -70.80
C ASP A 7 56.83 11.52 -70.43
N LEU A 8 57.61 11.95 -69.43
CA LEU A 8 58.73 11.21 -68.86
C LEU A 8 58.33 10.11 -67.86
N LYS A 9 57.02 9.89 -67.63
CA LYS A 9 56.47 8.94 -66.64
C LYS A 9 56.90 9.22 -65.19
N GLU A 10 57.36 10.44 -64.88
CA GLU A 10 57.72 10.86 -63.52
C GLU A 10 56.49 11.48 -62.83
N TYR A 11 55.54 10.63 -62.43
CA TYR A 11 54.24 11.07 -61.91
C TYR A 11 54.33 11.91 -60.62
N ALA A 12 55.27 11.61 -59.72
CA ALA A 12 55.46 12.37 -58.49
C ALA A 12 55.95 13.80 -58.74
N ALA A 13 56.91 13.97 -59.67
CA ALA A 13 57.39 15.28 -60.09
C ALA A 13 56.33 16.05 -60.89
N ALA A 14 55.50 15.35 -61.67
CA ALA A 14 54.36 15.95 -62.35
C ALA A 14 53.33 16.51 -61.35
N LEU A 15 52.91 15.74 -60.35
CA LEU A 15 51.95 16.18 -59.31
C LEU A 15 52.46 17.37 -58.49
N ALA A 16 53.76 17.41 -58.15
CA ALA A 16 54.37 18.52 -57.43
C ALA A 16 54.35 19.85 -58.23
N ASN A 17 54.33 19.75 -59.57
CA ASN A 17 54.33 20.90 -60.48
C ASN A 17 52.92 21.26 -60.99
N CYS A 18 51.86 20.58 -60.54
CA CYS A 18 50.48 20.89 -60.87
C CYS A 18 49.90 21.97 -59.94
N ARG A 19 49.35 23.04 -60.51
CA ARG A 19 48.72 24.13 -59.76
C ARG A 19 47.22 23.91 -59.57
N ASP A 20 46.54 23.48 -60.63
CA ASP A 20 45.08 23.35 -60.65
C ASP A 20 44.62 21.91 -60.38
N ALA A 21 43.41 21.75 -59.84
CA ALA A 21 42.79 20.44 -59.61
C ALA A 21 42.63 19.65 -60.93
N LEU A 22 42.23 20.32 -62.02
CA LEU A 22 42.12 19.71 -63.35
C LEU A 22 43.46 19.16 -63.88
N GLN A 23 44.57 19.83 -63.57
CA GLN A 23 45.90 19.36 -63.96
C GLN A 23 46.30 18.11 -63.18
N ARG A 24 45.97 18.05 -61.88
CA ARG A 24 46.21 16.86 -61.05
C ARG A 24 45.35 15.69 -61.51
N ASP A 25 44.08 15.93 -61.83
CA ASP A 25 43.17 14.91 -62.37
C ASP A 25 43.73 14.29 -63.65
N GLN A 26 44.32 15.10 -64.53
CA GLN A 26 44.90 14.60 -65.77
C GLN A 26 46.18 13.77 -65.55
N VAL A 27 46.98 14.10 -64.54
CA VAL A 27 48.12 13.26 -64.13
C VAL A 27 47.64 11.94 -63.52
N TYR A 28 46.63 11.99 -62.65
CA TYR A 28 46.01 10.79 -62.06
C TYR A 28 45.35 9.92 -63.12
N LEU A 29 44.74 10.49 -64.15
CA LEU A 29 44.15 9.76 -65.27
C LEU A 29 45.21 8.93 -66.01
N VAL A 30 46.31 9.54 -66.43
CA VAL A 30 47.38 8.84 -67.15
C VAL A 30 48.04 7.79 -66.25
N GLN A 31 48.21 8.09 -64.97
CA GLN A 31 48.73 7.13 -63.99
C GLN A 31 47.78 5.94 -63.79
N ALA A 32 46.46 6.19 -63.73
CA ALA A 32 45.44 5.17 -63.60
C ALA A 32 45.31 4.31 -64.86
N GLU A 33 45.35 4.91 -66.05
CA GLU A 33 45.34 4.20 -67.34
C GLU A 33 46.59 3.33 -67.52
N ALA A 34 47.76 3.83 -67.13
CA ALA A 34 48.99 3.04 -67.14
C ALA A 34 48.90 1.83 -66.20
N ALA A 35 48.40 2.02 -64.98
CA ALA A 35 48.17 0.92 -64.03
C ALA A 35 47.10 -0.07 -64.53
N PHE A 36 46.06 0.43 -65.19
CA PHE A 36 44.98 -0.38 -65.77
C PHE A 36 45.49 -1.23 -66.95
N ALA A 37 46.33 -0.67 -67.82
CA ALA A 37 47.00 -1.40 -68.90
C ALA A 37 47.98 -2.46 -68.36
N ALA A 38 48.60 -2.19 -67.21
CA ALA A 38 49.46 -3.14 -66.51
C ALA A 38 48.69 -4.23 -65.74
N LYS A 39 47.34 -4.23 -65.79
CA LYS A 39 46.46 -5.12 -65.00
C LYS A 39 46.58 -4.96 -63.48
N GLU A 40 47.15 -3.87 -63.00
CA GLU A 40 47.19 -3.53 -61.57
C GLU A 40 45.89 -2.80 -61.16
N PHE A 41 44.76 -3.50 -61.22
CA PHE A 41 43.43 -2.89 -61.10
C PHE A 41 43.17 -2.19 -59.75
N LEU A 42 43.66 -2.73 -58.63
CA LEU A 42 43.52 -2.11 -57.30
C LEU A 42 44.23 -0.75 -57.17
N ARG A 43 45.42 -0.64 -57.79
CA ARG A 43 46.18 0.61 -57.85
C ARG A 43 45.52 1.59 -58.79
N ALA A 44 45.06 1.13 -59.95
CA ALA A 44 44.29 1.94 -60.88
C ALA A 44 43.05 2.54 -60.18
N ALA A 45 42.30 1.72 -59.44
CA ALA A 45 41.13 2.15 -58.66
C ALA A 45 41.47 3.26 -57.65
N SER A 46 42.59 3.13 -56.94
CA SER A 46 43.04 4.14 -55.96
C SER A 46 43.40 5.48 -56.62
N PHE A 47 43.91 5.48 -57.85
CA PHE A 47 44.18 6.70 -58.60
C PHE A 47 42.92 7.30 -59.23
N TYR A 48 42.05 6.46 -59.81
CA TYR A 48 40.77 6.90 -60.34
C TYR A 48 39.88 7.56 -59.28
N ALA A 49 39.93 7.09 -58.02
CA ALA A 49 39.15 7.67 -56.93
C ALA A 49 39.54 9.13 -56.58
N LYS A 50 40.75 9.57 -56.95
CA LYS A 50 41.23 10.94 -56.74
C LYS A 50 40.81 11.92 -57.84
N ILE A 51 40.28 11.41 -58.95
CA ILE A 51 39.80 12.21 -60.07
C ILE A 51 38.38 12.69 -59.74
N ASN A 52 38.14 14.00 -59.91
CA ASN A 52 36.85 14.60 -59.56
C ASN A 52 36.14 15.24 -60.77
N TYR A 53 36.88 15.70 -61.78
CA TYR A 53 36.31 16.55 -62.83
C TYR A 53 36.50 16.00 -64.26
N VAL A 54 37.54 15.21 -64.50
CA VAL A 54 37.92 14.80 -65.87
C VAL A 54 37.11 13.60 -66.38
N LEU A 55 36.73 12.69 -65.49
CA LEU A 55 35.91 11.53 -65.81
C LEU A 55 34.69 11.51 -64.89
N SER A 56 33.55 11.07 -65.45
CA SER A 56 32.36 10.84 -64.66
C SER A 56 32.49 9.58 -63.79
N PHE A 57 31.77 9.56 -62.66
CA PHE A 57 31.75 8.42 -61.75
C PHE A 57 31.26 7.15 -62.46
N GLU A 58 30.27 7.30 -63.34
CA GLU A 58 29.64 6.25 -64.13
C GLU A 58 30.63 5.65 -65.13
N GLU A 59 31.41 6.47 -65.84
CA GLU A 59 32.42 6.00 -66.80
C GLU A 59 33.48 5.13 -66.13
N ILE A 60 34.00 5.55 -64.97
CA ILE A 60 35.00 4.78 -64.23
C ILE A 60 34.39 3.47 -63.71
N SER A 61 33.17 3.54 -63.16
CA SER A 61 32.47 2.38 -62.62
C SER A 61 32.18 1.34 -63.71
N LEU A 62 31.71 1.78 -64.88
CA LEU A 62 31.44 0.92 -66.04
C LEU A 62 32.72 0.24 -66.56
N LYS A 63 33.87 0.93 -66.53
CA LYS A 63 35.17 0.31 -66.89
C LYS A 63 35.45 -0.91 -66.01
N PHE A 64 35.31 -0.81 -64.70
CA PHE A 64 35.55 -1.94 -63.79
C PHE A 64 34.48 -3.04 -63.92
N ILE A 65 33.21 -2.68 -64.09
CA ILE A 65 32.12 -3.64 -64.31
C ILE A 65 32.35 -4.44 -65.60
N SER A 66 32.80 -3.81 -66.69
CA SER A 66 33.03 -4.48 -67.98
C SER A 66 34.13 -5.54 -67.96
N ILE A 67 35.09 -5.42 -67.03
CA ILE A 67 36.19 -6.37 -66.84
C ILE A 67 35.85 -7.40 -65.74
N SER A 68 34.66 -7.29 -65.12
CA SER A 68 34.22 -8.13 -64.00
C SER A 68 35.13 -8.06 -62.76
N GLU A 69 35.92 -6.99 -62.62
CA GLU A 69 36.86 -6.77 -61.52
C GLU A 69 36.18 -6.00 -60.37
N GLN A 70 35.39 -6.73 -59.58
CA GLN A 70 34.59 -6.14 -58.50
C GLN A 70 35.43 -5.71 -57.27
N ASP A 71 36.58 -6.33 -57.04
CA ASP A 71 37.48 -5.95 -55.94
C ASP A 71 38.12 -4.58 -56.15
N ALA A 72 38.50 -4.29 -57.40
CA ALA A 72 38.99 -3.00 -57.81
C ALA A 72 37.87 -1.94 -57.74
N LEU A 73 36.65 -2.30 -58.15
CA LEU A 73 35.49 -1.43 -58.01
C LEU A 73 35.21 -1.07 -56.54
N ARG A 74 35.21 -2.05 -55.64
CA ARG A 74 35.03 -1.82 -54.19
C ARG A 74 36.11 -0.88 -53.64
N THR A 75 37.37 -1.10 -54.01
CA THR A 75 38.48 -0.24 -53.61
C THR A 75 38.30 1.19 -54.13
N PHE A 76 37.82 1.35 -55.37
CA PHE A 76 37.49 2.65 -55.94
C PHE A 76 36.39 3.35 -55.13
N LEU A 77 35.30 2.65 -54.82
CA LEU A 77 34.18 3.21 -54.05
C LEU A 77 34.61 3.63 -52.64
N LEU A 78 35.37 2.80 -51.91
CA LEU A 78 35.87 3.13 -50.58
C LEU A 78 36.78 4.36 -50.59
N ARG A 79 37.71 4.42 -51.55
CA ARG A 79 38.61 5.57 -51.72
C ARG A 79 37.87 6.82 -52.17
N LYS A 80 36.77 6.67 -52.92
CA LYS A 80 35.93 7.79 -53.32
C LYS A 80 35.15 8.30 -52.10
N LEU A 81 34.64 7.41 -51.25
CA LEU A 81 33.97 7.73 -50.00
C LEU A 81 34.88 8.55 -49.06
N ASP A 82 36.16 8.19 -48.94
CA ASP A 82 37.17 8.96 -48.18
C ASP A 82 37.34 10.41 -48.68
N ASN A 83 37.12 10.66 -49.98
CA ASN A 83 37.32 11.96 -50.62
C ASN A 83 36.05 12.82 -50.68
N LEU A 84 34.87 12.26 -50.33
CA LEU A 84 33.61 12.99 -50.36
C LEU A 84 33.45 13.90 -49.14
N SER A 85 32.74 15.01 -49.34
CA SER A 85 32.45 15.93 -48.25
C SER A 85 31.28 15.42 -47.40
N LYS A 86 31.29 15.67 -46.09
CA LYS A 86 30.22 15.23 -45.17
C LYS A 86 28.84 15.81 -45.49
N ASP A 87 28.77 16.84 -46.34
CA ASP A 87 27.53 17.50 -46.75
C ASP A 87 26.79 16.69 -47.84
N GLU A 88 27.48 15.81 -48.56
CA GLU A 88 26.94 15.01 -49.69
C GLU A 88 26.26 13.72 -49.20
N LYS A 89 25.38 13.81 -48.20
CA LYS A 89 24.78 12.65 -47.51
C LYS A 89 24.18 11.60 -48.45
N CYS A 90 23.39 12.02 -49.45
CA CYS A 90 22.76 11.08 -50.39
C CYS A 90 23.78 10.28 -51.21
N GLN A 91 24.86 10.93 -51.66
CA GLN A 91 25.91 10.26 -52.43
C GLN A 91 26.68 9.28 -51.55
N ILE A 92 27.01 9.70 -50.32
CA ILE A 92 27.69 8.82 -49.37
C ILE A 92 26.79 7.61 -49.05
N THR A 93 25.48 7.79 -48.81
CA THR A 93 24.56 6.68 -48.56
C THR A 93 24.49 5.73 -49.76
N MET A 94 24.34 6.24 -50.99
CA MET A 94 24.29 5.39 -52.20
C MET A 94 25.58 4.59 -52.39
N ILE A 95 26.73 5.25 -52.28
CA ILE A 95 28.05 4.60 -52.44
C ILE A 95 28.28 3.60 -51.31
N SER A 96 27.87 3.91 -50.08
CA SER A 96 27.99 3.01 -48.93
C SER A 96 27.11 1.78 -49.09
N THR A 97 25.86 1.95 -49.54
CA THR A 97 24.94 0.83 -49.82
C THR A 97 25.50 -0.06 -50.92
N TRP A 98 26.05 0.52 -51.98
CA TRP A 98 26.68 -0.26 -53.05
C TRP A 98 27.95 -0.97 -52.58
N ALA A 99 28.79 -0.31 -51.78
CA ALA A 99 29.95 -0.93 -51.16
C ALA A 99 29.55 -2.10 -50.26
N THR A 100 28.48 -1.98 -49.48
CA THR A 100 27.91 -3.08 -48.68
C THR A 100 27.53 -4.26 -49.56
N GLU A 101 26.83 -4.04 -50.67
CA GLU A 101 26.46 -5.09 -51.62
C GLU A 101 27.70 -5.80 -52.21
N LEU A 102 28.74 -5.05 -52.58
CA LEU A 102 30.00 -5.61 -53.07
C LEU A 102 30.77 -6.39 -52.00
N TYR A 103 30.74 -5.94 -50.74
CA TYR A 103 31.29 -6.74 -49.63
C TYR A 103 30.53 -8.06 -49.49
N LEU A 104 29.20 -8.03 -49.51
CA LEU A 104 28.37 -9.22 -49.38
C LEU A 104 28.57 -10.19 -50.54
N ASP A 105 28.62 -9.70 -51.78
CA ASP A 105 28.89 -10.52 -52.97
C ASP A 105 30.26 -11.20 -52.87
N LYS A 106 31.31 -10.45 -52.50
CA LYS A 106 32.64 -11.02 -52.32
C LYS A 106 32.66 -12.10 -51.25
N ILE A 107 32.02 -11.86 -50.10
CA ILE A 107 32.02 -12.85 -49.03
C ILE A 107 31.27 -14.12 -49.47
N ASN A 108 30.16 -13.98 -50.22
CA ASN A 108 29.43 -15.13 -50.75
C ASN A 108 30.22 -15.89 -51.83
N ARG A 109 30.97 -15.20 -52.69
CA ARG A 109 31.88 -15.85 -53.65
C ARG A 109 32.96 -16.67 -52.95
N LEU A 110 33.60 -16.10 -51.93
CA LEU A 110 34.61 -16.81 -51.14
C LEU A 110 34.04 -18.08 -50.49
N LEU A 111 32.78 -18.07 -50.05
CA LEU A 111 32.11 -19.25 -49.50
C LEU A 111 31.77 -20.31 -50.57
N LEU A 112 31.38 -19.89 -51.78
CA LEU A 112 31.06 -20.82 -52.88
C LEU A 112 32.32 -21.43 -53.51
N GLU A 113 33.46 -20.74 -53.42
CA GLU A 113 34.77 -21.24 -53.89
C GLU A 113 35.41 -22.23 -52.89
N ASP A 114 34.91 -22.30 -51.64
CA ASP A 114 35.51 -23.02 -50.50
C ASP A 114 35.12 -24.51 -50.39
N ASP A 115 34.43 -25.09 -51.38
CA ASP A 115 34.14 -26.55 -51.42
C ASP A 115 35.42 -27.42 -51.52
N SER A 116 36.62 -26.83 -51.62
CA SER A 116 37.85 -27.55 -51.97
C SER A 116 39.08 -27.46 -51.03
N ALA A 117 39.11 -26.67 -49.95
CA ALA A 117 40.32 -26.62 -49.10
C ALA A 117 40.10 -26.18 -47.64
N LEU A 118 40.01 -27.15 -46.74
CA LEU A 118 39.54 -27.04 -45.36
C LEU A 118 40.33 -26.18 -44.35
N ASP A 119 41.48 -25.55 -44.63
CA ASP A 119 42.25 -24.91 -43.54
C ASP A 119 43.03 -23.62 -43.86
N SER A 120 43.16 -23.18 -45.12
CA SER A 120 44.04 -22.03 -45.48
C SER A 120 43.29 -20.73 -45.80
N ASN A 121 42.06 -20.80 -46.30
CA ASN A 121 41.30 -19.62 -46.74
C ASN A 121 40.42 -18.99 -45.64
N ASN A 122 40.29 -19.66 -44.50
CA ASN A 122 39.53 -19.14 -43.36
C ASN A 122 40.13 -17.81 -42.85
N THR A 123 41.44 -17.57 -43.01
CA THR A 123 42.07 -16.29 -42.62
C THR A 123 41.65 -15.13 -43.51
N GLU A 124 41.54 -15.33 -44.83
CA GLU A 124 41.10 -14.28 -45.75
C GLU A 124 39.62 -13.97 -45.55
N TYR A 125 38.78 -14.99 -45.45
CA TYR A 125 37.36 -14.86 -45.11
C TYR A 125 37.13 -14.11 -43.79
N GLN A 126 37.81 -14.53 -42.72
CA GLN A 126 37.73 -13.86 -41.40
C GLN A 126 38.26 -12.42 -41.46
N SER A 127 39.33 -12.17 -42.21
CA SER A 127 39.85 -10.81 -42.40
C SER A 127 38.83 -9.91 -43.11
N LEU A 128 38.14 -10.46 -44.12
CA LEU A 128 37.13 -9.74 -44.89
C LEU A 128 35.89 -9.44 -44.06
N ILE A 129 35.44 -10.37 -43.21
CA ILE A 129 34.34 -10.13 -42.26
C ILE A 129 34.73 -9.06 -41.24
N LYS A 130 35.96 -9.09 -40.73
CA LYS A 130 36.45 -8.06 -39.80
C LYS A 130 36.49 -6.69 -40.47
N GLU A 131 36.99 -6.63 -41.70
CA GLU A 131 36.98 -5.41 -42.52
C GLU A 131 35.55 -4.91 -42.75
N PHE A 132 34.63 -5.81 -43.10
CA PHE A 132 33.24 -5.47 -43.33
C PHE A 132 32.53 -4.98 -42.05
N ARG A 133 32.78 -5.61 -40.90
CA ARG A 133 32.24 -5.15 -39.60
C ARG A 133 32.80 -3.79 -39.21
N ALA A 134 34.08 -3.53 -39.47
CA ALA A 134 34.66 -2.20 -39.28
C ALA A 134 33.98 -1.17 -40.19
N PHE A 135 33.80 -1.49 -41.47
CA PHE A 135 33.10 -0.64 -42.43
C PHE A 135 31.65 -0.32 -42.01
N LEU A 136 30.88 -1.32 -41.56
CA LEU A 136 29.52 -1.12 -41.04
C LEU A 136 29.50 -0.21 -39.80
N SER A 137 30.51 -0.33 -38.93
CA SER A 137 30.67 0.54 -37.76
C SER A 137 30.99 1.98 -38.16
N ASP A 138 31.86 2.18 -39.14
CA ASP A 138 32.26 3.51 -39.62
C ASP A 138 31.13 4.21 -40.37
N CYS A 139 30.34 3.45 -41.14
CA CYS A 139 29.24 3.97 -41.95
C CYS A 139 27.87 3.94 -41.24
N LYS A 140 27.84 3.66 -39.93
CA LYS A 140 26.59 3.47 -39.17
C LYS A 140 25.61 4.64 -39.29
N ASP A 141 26.09 5.88 -39.33
CA ASP A 141 25.24 7.08 -39.31
C ASP A 141 24.74 7.46 -40.71
N VAL A 142 25.36 6.90 -41.76
CA VAL A 142 25.08 7.25 -43.16
C VAL A 142 24.28 6.18 -43.89
N LEU A 143 24.43 4.91 -43.48
CA LEU A 143 23.67 3.80 -44.03
C LEU A 143 22.19 3.89 -43.64
N ASP A 144 21.32 3.77 -44.64
CA ASP A 144 19.89 3.60 -44.45
C ASP A 144 19.61 2.25 -43.79
N GLU A 145 18.88 2.29 -42.68
CA GLU A 145 18.64 1.14 -41.83
C GLU A 145 17.80 0.08 -42.53
N ALA A 146 16.67 0.47 -43.13
CA ALA A 146 15.75 -0.46 -43.77
C ALA A 146 16.37 -1.16 -44.98
N THR A 147 17.13 -0.44 -45.79
CA THR A 147 17.79 -0.99 -46.98
C THR A 147 18.94 -1.92 -46.60
N THR A 148 19.79 -1.51 -45.65
CA THR A 148 20.93 -2.32 -45.22
C THR A 148 20.48 -3.62 -44.56
N MET A 149 19.42 -3.58 -43.73
CA MET A 149 18.84 -4.77 -43.13
C MET A 149 18.30 -5.74 -44.18
N LYS A 150 17.52 -5.25 -45.16
CA LYS A 150 16.99 -6.10 -46.25
C LYS A 150 18.11 -6.74 -47.08
N LEU A 151 19.21 -6.01 -47.33
CA LEU A 151 20.37 -6.56 -48.02
C LEU A 151 21.02 -7.67 -47.19
N LEU A 152 21.23 -7.46 -45.88
CA LEU A 152 21.80 -8.49 -45.02
C LEU A 152 20.91 -9.74 -44.93
N GLU A 153 19.59 -9.55 -44.87
CA GLU A 153 18.60 -10.64 -44.92
C GLU A 153 18.62 -11.39 -46.25
N SER A 154 18.63 -10.69 -47.39
CA SER A 154 18.57 -11.32 -48.71
C SER A 154 19.83 -12.13 -49.04
N TYR A 155 20.98 -11.71 -48.51
CA TYR A 155 22.25 -12.44 -48.63
C TYR A 155 22.41 -13.54 -47.56
N GLY A 156 21.46 -13.70 -46.64
CA GLY A 156 21.46 -14.75 -45.62
C GLY A 156 22.47 -14.54 -44.48
N ARG A 157 22.92 -13.31 -44.24
CA ARG A 157 24.02 -12.98 -43.32
C ARG A 157 23.51 -12.57 -41.95
N VAL A 158 23.05 -13.57 -41.20
CA VAL A 158 22.37 -13.35 -39.92
C VAL A 158 23.30 -12.79 -38.84
N ASP A 159 24.56 -13.23 -38.77
CA ASP A 159 25.53 -12.73 -37.77
C ASP A 159 25.87 -11.25 -37.98
N GLU A 160 26.09 -10.85 -39.24
CA GLU A 160 26.35 -9.45 -39.60
C GLU A 160 25.10 -8.58 -39.47
N LEU A 161 23.91 -9.13 -39.74
CA LEU A 161 22.63 -8.49 -39.48
C LEU A 161 22.46 -8.16 -38.02
N VAL A 162 22.75 -9.11 -37.13
CA VAL A 162 22.67 -8.92 -35.67
C VAL A 162 23.70 -7.89 -35.21
N PHE A 163 24.91 -7.92 -35.79
CA PHE A 163 25.93 -6.89 -35.53
C PHE A 163 25.44 -5.49 -35.93
N PHE A 164 24.89 -5.32 -37.14
CA PHE A 164 24.36 -4.05 -37.61
C PHE A 164 23.15 -3.58 -36.79
N ALA A 165 22.22 -4.48 -36.46
CA ALA A 165 21.09 -4.21 -35.59
C ALA A 165 21.55 -3.75 -34.19
N SER A 166 22.63 -4.33 -33.66
CA SER A 166 23.21 -3.90 -32.38
C SER A 166 23.83 -2.50 -32.43
N LEU A 167 24.39 -2.10 -33.58
CA LEU A 167 24.95 -0.75 -33.80
C LEU A 167 23.85 0.31 -33.93
N LYS A 168 22.72 -0.04 -34.55
CA LYS A 168 21.54 0.82 -34.70
C LYS A 168 20.59 0.78 -33.50
N GLU A 169 20.94 0.05 -32.44
CA GLU A 169 20.13 -0.13 -31.23
C GLU A 169 18.75 -0.81 -31.47
N GLN A 170 18.62 -1.57 -32.56
CA GLN A 170 17.45 -2.41 -32.84
C GLN A 170 17.50 -3.72 -32.04
N TYR A 171 17.34 -3.62 -30.72
CA TYR A 171 17.48 -4.76 -29.82
C TYR A 171 16.44 -5.86 -30.05
N GLU A 172 15.25 -5.54 -30.59
CA GLU A 172 14.21 -6.55 -30.85
C GLU A 172 14.69 -7.68 -31.78
N ILE A 173 15.38 -7.32 -32.86
CA ILE A 173 15.87 -8.25 -33.87
C ILE A 173 17.01 -9.09 -33.30
N VAL A 174 17.92 -8.43 -32.57
CA VAL A 174 19.03 -9.09 -31.87
C VAL A 174 18.51 -10.13 -30.88
N LEU A 175 17.47 -9.80 -30.12
CA LEU A 175 16.86 -10.70 -29.14
C LEU A 175 16.16 -11.87 -29.81
N HIS A 176 15.35 -11.61 -30.84
CA HIS A 176 14.67 -12.65 -31.59
C HIS A 176 15.67 -13.67 -32.16
N HIS A 177 16.80 -13.19 -32.69
CA HIS A 177 17.86 -14.05 -33.19
C HIS A 177 18.50 -14.91 -32.09
N TYR A 178 18.92 -14.31 -30.97
CA TYR A 178 19.53 -15.09 -29.88
C TYR A 178 18.57 -16.10 -29.26
N ILE A 179 17.27 -15.76 -29.17
CA ILE A 179 16.21 -16.68 -28.71
C ILE A 179 16.05 -17.85 -29.70
N GLN A 180 16.04 -17.59 -31.00
CA GLN A 180 15.98 -18.66 -32.02
C GLN A 180 17.21 -19.59 -31.99
N GLN A 181 18.39 -19.06 -31.70
CA GLN A 181 19.61 -19.85 -31.54
C GLN A 181 19.68 -20.59 -30.19
N GLY A 182 18.76 -20.30 -29.25
CA GLY A 182 18.76 -20.87 -27.90
C GLY A 182 19.83 -20.27 -26.97
N GLU A 183 20.45 -19.15 -27.34
CA GLU A 183 21.49 -18.50 -26.56
C GLU A 183 20.90 -17.49 -25.55
N ALA A 184 20.19 -17.99 -24.54
CA ALA A 184 19.53 -17.16 -23.52
C ALA A 184 20.50 -16.19 -22.81
N LYS A 185 21.74 -16.62 -22.53
CA LYS A 185 22.76 -15.79 -21.86
C LYS A 185 23.12 -14.54 -22.64
N LYS A 186 23.32 -14.64 -23.96
CA LYS A 186 23.65 -13.47 -24.80
C LYS A 186 22.44 -12.55 -24.92
N ALA A 187 21.24 -13.11 -25.06
CA ALA A 187 20.00 -12.33 -25.05
C ALA A 187 19.83 -11.53 -23.74
N LEU A 188 20.06 -12.16 -22.58
CA LEU A 188 19.98 -11.50 -21.28
C LEU A 188 21.05 -10.41 -21.11
N GLN A 189 22.28 -10.63 -21.58
CA GLN A 189 23.33 -9.59 -21.59
C GLN A 189 22.93 -8.36 -22.42
N VAL A 190 22.23 -8.56 -23.54
CA VAL A 190 21.67 -7.45 -24.32
C VAL A 190 20.60 -6.72 -23.50
N LEU A 191 19.66 -7.45 -22.88
CA LEU A 191 18.59 -6.87 -22.05
C LEU A 191 19.07 -6.12 -20.80
N GLN A 192 20.27 -6.44 -20.28
CA GLN A 192 20.87 -5.75 -19.13
C GLN A 192 21.52 -4.41 -19.48
N LYS A 193 21.67 -4.08 -20.77
CA LYS A 193 22.23 -2.78 -21.19
C LYS A 193 21.27 -1.63 -20.83
N PRO A 194 21.78 -0.47 -20.37
CA PRO A 194 20.94 0.64 -19.89
C PRO A 194 20.06 1.27 -20.98
N ASN A 195 20.44 1.14 -22.25
CA ASN A 195 19.67 1.70 -23.39
C ASN A 195 18.43 0.85 -23.76
N VAL A 196 18.25 -0.33 -23.15
CA VAL A 196 17.16 -1.24 -23.51
C VAL A 196 15.91 -0.94 -22.68
N SER A 197 14.78 -0.75 -23.37
CA SER A 197 13.48 -0.58 -22.71
C SER A 197 13.09 -1.82 -21.91
N THR A 198 12.60 -1.59 -20.68
CA THR A 198 12.00 -2.64 -19.83
C THR A 198 10.80 -3.34 -20.49
N GLU A 199 10.18 -2.73 -21.50
CA GLU A 199 9.09 -3.35 -22.27
C GLU A 199 9.53 -4.59 -23.06
N LEU A 200 10.76 -4.56 -23.59
CA LEU A 200 11.34 -5.70 -24.30
C LEU A 200 11.58 -6.88 -23.35
N GLN A 201 11.96 -6.60 -22.10
CA GLN A 201 12.10 -7.64 -21.08
C GLN A 201 10.76 -8.35 -20.83
N TYR A 202 9.63 -7.63 -20.78
CA TYR A 202 8.32 -8.28 -20.62
C TYR A 202 7.87 -9.04 -21.88
N LYS A 203 8.14 -8.52 -23.08
CA LYS A 203 7.76 -9.14 -24.35
C LYS A 203 8.45 -10.50 -24.56
N PHE A 204 9.75 -10.56 -24.28
CA PHE A 204 10.56 -11.77 -24.45
C PHE A 204 10.66 -12.65 -23.20
N ALA A 205 10.13 -12.22 -22.05
CA ALA A 205 10.12 -13.01 -20.81
C ALA A 205 9.53 -14.43 -20.97
N PRO A 206 8.39 -14.65 -21.67
CA PRO A 206 7.84 -15.99 -21.84
C PRO A 206 8.76 -16.93 -22.63
N ASP A 207 9.50 -16.42 -23.61
CA ASP A 207 10.36 -17.26 -24.45
C ASP A 207 11.70 -17.51 -23.75
N LEU A 208 12.24 -16.52 -23.03
CA LEU A 208 13.48 -16.65 -22.26
C LEU A 208 13.35 -17.63 -21.10
N ILE A 209 12.25 -17.58 -20.35
CA ILE A 209 12.06 -18.51 -19.22
C ILE A 209 11.88 -19.96 -19.69
N MET A 210 11.28 -20.16 -20.87
CA MET A 210 11.14 -21.48 -21.48
C MET A 210 12.46 -22.03 -22.01
N LEU A 211 13.39 -21.15 -22.43
CA LEU A 211 14.72 -21.53 -22.88
C LEU A 211 15.66 -21.85 -21.71
N ASP A 212 15.76 -20.94 -20.74
CA ASP A 212 16.62 -21.09 -19.55
C ASP A 212 16.01 -20.34 -18.37
N ALA A 213 15.31 -21.08 -17.49
CA ALA A 213 14.65 -20.51 -16.34
C ALA A 213 15.62 -19.96 -15.28
N TYR A 214 16.78 -20.61 -15.09
CA TYR A 214 17.73 -20.25 -14.05
C TYR A 214 18.37 -18.88 -14.33
N GLU A 215 18.98 -18.73 -15.52
CA GLU A 215 19.65 -17.49 -15.90
C GLU A 215 18.66 -16.33 -16.03
N THR A 216 17.46 -16.60 -16.54
CA THR A 216 16.40 -15.60 -16.68
C THR A 216 15.96 -15.06 -15.32
N VAL A 217 15.73 -15.95 -14.35
CA VAL A 217 15.33 -15.57 -12.99
C VAL A 217 16.43 -14.79 -12.26
N GLU A 218 17.69 -15.22 -12.34
CA GLU A 218 18.82 -14.48 -11.75
C GLU A 218 18.95 -13.07 -12.37
N SER A 219 18.72 -12.94 -13.67
CA SER A 219 18.69 -11.64 -14.35
C SER A 219 17.54 -10.75 -13.84
N TRP A 220 16.35 -11.33 -13.57
CA TRP A 220 15.24 -10.58 -12.97
C TRP A 220 15.53 -10.16 -11.53
N MET A 221 16.19 -11.00 -10.72
CA MET A 221 16.58 -10.65 -9.35
C MET A 221 17.58 -9.50 -9.29
N THR A 222 18.49 -9.44 -10.28
CA THR A 222 19.49 -8.37 -10.41
C THR A 222 18.85 -7.04 -10.82
N THR A 223 17.78 -7.09 -11.63
CA THR A 223 17.14 -5.91 -12.21
C THR A 223 16.04 -5.37 -11.31
N LYS A 224 16.35 -4.37 -10.47
CA LYS A 224 15.43 -3.81 -9.46
C LYS A 224 14.23 -3.02 -10.02
N SER A 225 14.19 -2.74 -11.32
CA SER A 225 13.15 -1.90 -11.97
C SER A 225 11.98 -2.69 -12.56
N LEU A 226 11.99 -4.03 -12.45
CA LEU A 226 10.96 -4.87 -13.05
C LEU A 226 9.70 -4.94 -12.17
N ASN A 227 8.54 -4.84 -12.81
CA ASN A 227 7.24 -5.03 -12.18
C ASN A 227 6.86 -6.53 -12.23
N PRO A 228 6.79 -7.23 -11.08
CA PRO A 228 6.50 -8.67 -11.06
C PRO A 228 5.14 -9.02 -11.68
N ARG A 229 4.14 -8.13 -11.56
CA ARG A 229 2.80 -8.33 -12.14
C ARG A 229 2.81 -8.56 -13.65
N LYS A 230 3.69 -7.88 -14.39
CA LYS A 230 3.82 -8.03 -15.84
C LYS A 230 4.53 -9.32 -16.25
N LEU A 231 5.25 -9.96 -15.33
CA LEU A 231 5.94 -11.24 -15.53
C LEU A 231 5.05 -12.45 -15.19
N ILE A 232 3.91 -12.25 -14.51
CA ILE A 232 2.96 -13.31 -14.17
C ILE A 232 2.57 -14.16 -15.39
N PRO A 233 2.22 -13.60 -16.57
CA PRO A 233 1.87 -14.43 -17.73
C PRO A 233 2.99 -15.36 -18.18
N ALA A 234 4.25 -14.89 -18.16
CA ALA A 234 5.42 -15.69 -18.51
C ALA A 234 5.61 -16.85 -17.52
N MET A 235 5.52 -16.55 -16.21
CA MET A 235 5.66 -17.53 -15.13
C MET A 235 4.51 -18.55 -15.13
N MET A 236 3.29 -18.11 -15.43
CA MET A 236 2.13 -18.99 -15.54
C MET A 236 2.27 -19.96 -16.71
N ARG A 237 2.72 -19.49 -17.88
CA ARG A 237 2.99 -20.34 -19.05
C ARG A 237 4.02 -21.42 -18.72
N TYR A 238 5.14 -21.02 -18.12
CA TYR A 238 6.16 -21.96 -17.62
C TYR A 238 5.57 -22.99 -16.64
N SER A 239 4.79 -22.55 -15.65
CA SER A 239 4.19 -23.45 -14.66
C SER A 239 3.09 -24.39 -15.17
N SER A 240 2.60 -24.16 -16.40
CA SER A 240 1.50 -24.93 -17.00
C SER A 240 2.01 -26.09 -17.84
N GLU A 241 3.24 -26.03 -18.35
CA GLU A 241 3.84 -27.12 -19.11
C GLU A 241 4.47 -28.17 -18.17
N PRO A 242 4.45 -29.46 -18.54
CA PRO A 242 4.99 -30.55 -17.73
C PRO A 242 6.52 -30.51 -17.77
N HIS A 243 7.09 -29.84 -16.79
CA HIS A 243 8.52 -29.70 -16.61
C HIS A 243 9.09 -30.85 -15.77
N ALA A 244 10.39 -31.14 -15.92
CA ALA A 244 11.04 -32.14 -15.08
C ALA A 244 10.90 -31.75 -13.60
N LYS A 245 10.82 -32.72 -12.69
CA LYS A 245 10.44 -32.56 -11.27
C LYS A 245 11.22 -31.49 -10.46
N ASN A 246 12.27 -30.89 -11.00
CA ASN A 246 13.12 -29.89 -10.35
C ASN A 246 12.96 -28.45 -10.86
N GLU A 247 12.21 -28.21 -11.93
CA GLU A 247 12.20 -26.91 -12.66
C GLU A 247 11.26 -25.85 -12.04
N THR A 248 10.29 -26.25 -11.21
CA THR A 248 9.35 -25.31 -10.58
C THR A 248 9.97 -24.48 -9.44
N HIS A 249 11.20 -24.76 -9.03
CA HIS A 249 11.85 -24.05 -7.92
C HIS A 249 12.33 -22.66 -8.29
N GLU A 250 12.78 -22.40 -9.52
CA GLU A 250 13.35 -21.09 -9.87
C GLU A 250 12.28 -19.98 -9.92
N VAL A 251 11.09 -20.30 -10.44
CA VAL A 251 9.94 -19.40 -10.41
C VAL A 251 9.53 -19.09 -8.97
N ILE A 252 9.50 -20.10 -8.10
CA ILE A 252 9.20 -19.93 -6.67
C ILE A 252 10.27 -19.09 -5.99
N LYS A 253 11.56 -19.32 -6.28
CA LYS A 253 12.68 -18.54 -5.75
C LYS A 253 12.56 -17.06 -6.12
N TYR A 254 12.14 -16.75 -7.35
CA TYR A 254 11.87 -15.38 -7.78
C TYR A 254 10.67 -14.76 -7.04
N LEU A 255 9.59 -15.51 -6.85
CA LEU A 255 8.42 -15.04 -6.11
C LEU A 255 8.73 -14.83 -4.62
N GLU A 256 9.49 -15.74 -3.99
CA GLU A 256 10.01 -15.59 -2.63
C GLU A 256 10.89 -14.35 -2.51
N TYR A 257 11.76 -14.08 -3.50
CA TYR A 257 12.53 -12.83 -3.57
C TYR A 257 11.61 -11.61 -3.67
N CYS A 258 10.55 -11.68 -4.49
CA CYS A 258 9.58 -10.60 -4.66
C CYS A 258 8.76 -10.34 -3.38
N VAL A 259 8.44 -11.38 -2.62
CA VAL A 259 7.64 -11.27 -1.40
C VAL A 259 8.52 -10.85 -0.21
N HIS A 260 9.66 -11.53 0.03
CA HIS A 260 10.50 -11.27 1.20
C HIS A 260 11.42 -10.06 1.06
N ARG A 261 12.08 -9.87 -0.10
CA ARG A 261 13.08 -8.81 -0.27
C ARG A 261 12.50 -7.54 -0.87
N LEU A 262 11.65 -7.67 -1.89
CA LEU A 262 11.01 -6.51 -2.51
C LEU A 262 9.76 -6.04 -1.73
N GLN A 263 9.21 -6.87 -0.82
CA GLN A 263 7.99 -6.58 -0.06
C GLN A 263 6.86 -6.12 -0.99
N ASN A 264 6.69 -6.82 -2.11
CA ASN A 264 5.60 -6.52 -3.03
C ASN A 264 4.27 -6.83 -2.35
N GLU A 265 3.27 -5.99 -2.58
CA GLU A 265 1.93 -6.07 -1.98
C GLU A 265 0.88 -6.51 -3.03
N ASP A 266 1.32 -6.90 -4.23
CA ASP A 266 0.41 -7.26 -5.32
C ASP A 266 -0.26 -8.62 -5.06
N PRO A 267 -1.61 -8.69 -5.09
CA PRO A 267 -2.31 -9.96 -4.85
C PRO A 267 -2.07 -11.03 -5.90
N GLY A 268 -1.81 -10.65 -7.15
CA GLY A 268 -1.56 -11.61 -8.22
C GLY A 268 -0.27 -12.40 -7.99
N VAL A 269 0.76 -11.73 -7.47
CA VAL A 269 2.06 -12.36 -7.15
C VAL A 269 1.90 -13.38 -6.02
N HIS A 270 1.19 -13.01 -4.94
CA HIS A 270 0.94 -13.92 -3.82
C HIS A 270 0.02 -15.08 -4.20
N ASN A 271 -1.03 -14.81 -4.99
CA ASN A 271 -1.93 -15.85 -5.49
C ASN A 271 -1.19 -16.84 -6.40
N LEU A 272 -0.27 -16.37 -7.25
CA LEU A 272 0.57 -17.23 -8.07
C LEU A 272 1.50 -18.08 -7.21
N LEU A 273 2.19 -17.47 -6.24
CA LEU A 273 3.08 -18.19 -5.33
C LEU A 273 2.32 -19.28 -4.55
N LEU A 274 1.17 -18.92 -3.99
CA LEU A 274 0.27 -19.87 -3.33
C LEU A 274 -0.13 -21.00 -4.28
N SER A 275 -0.42 -20.69 -5.55
CA SER A 275 -0.80 -21.72 -6.51
C SER A 275 0.31 -22.70 -6.85
N LEU A 276 1.56 -22.25 -6.81
CA LEU A 276 2.73 -23.09 -7.01
C LEU A 276 3.03 -23.92 -5.75
N TYR A 277 2.86 -23.36 -4.55
CA TYR A 277 3.00 -24.14 -3.32
C TYR A 277 1.90 -25.19 -3.17
N ALA A 278 0.65 -24.89 -3.52
CA ALA A 278 -0.45 -25.86 -3.45
C ALA A 278 -0.21 -27.09 -4.35
N LYS A 279 0.47 -26.91 -5.49
CA LYS A 279 0.89 -27.99 -6.39
C LYS A 279 2.07 -28.81 -5.86
N LYS A 280 2.89 -28.29 -4.94
CA LYS A 280 4.01 -29.02 -4.36
C LYS A 280 3.52 -30.05 -3.35
N GLU A 281 4.26 -31.16 -3.23
CA GLU A 281 3.93 -32.24 -2.28
C GLU A 281 4.08 -31.82 -0.81
N ASP A 282 5.03 -30.92 -0.52
CA ASP A 282 5.33 -30.44 0.84
C ASP A 282 4.37 -29.32 1.28
N GLU A 283 3.49 -29.64 2.24
CA GLU A 283 2.55 -28.69 2.85
C GLU A 283 3.24 -27.71 3.81
N ASN A 284 4.44 -28.02 4.32
CA ASN A 284 5.12 -27.16 5.30
C ASN A 284 5.55 -25.82 4.70
N ALA A 285 6.00 -25.79 3.45
CA ALA A 285 6.33 -24.54 2.76
C ALA A 285 5.09 -23.65 2.57
N LEU A 286 3.95 -24.27 2.27
CA LEU A 286 2.67 -23.59 2.16
C LEU A 286 2.21 -23.03 3.52
N LEU A 287 2.30 -23.82 4.59
CA LEU A 287 1.94 -23.38 5.94
C LEU A 287 2.83 -22.23 6.42
N ARG A 288 4.15 -22.34 6.22
CA ARG A 288 5.07 -21.23 6.54
C ARG A 288 4.72 -19.97 5.76
N PHE A 289 4.32 -20.09 4.51
CA PHE A 289 3.85 -18.95 3.72
C PHE A 289 2.55 -18.37 4.27
N LEU A 290 1.58 -19.20 4.66
CA LEU A 290 0.30 -18.75 5.23
C LEU A 290 0.44 -18.13 6.63
N GLU A 291 1.37 -18.60 7.44
CA GLU A 291 1.67 -18.07 8.78
C GLU A 291 2.50 -16.77 8.73
N CYS A 292 3.27 -16.57 7.66
CA CYS A 292 4.10 -15.39 7.52
C CYS A 292 3.25 -14.15 7.19
N LYS A 293 3.33 -13.14 8.06
CA LYS A 293 2.79 -11.81 7.78
C LYS A 293 3.71 -11.10 6.78
N PHE A 294 3.16 -10.72 5.64
CA PHE A 294 3.90 -10.01 4.58
C PHE A 294 3.51 -8.54 4.55
N GLY A 295 4.42 -7.65 4.13
CA GLY A 295 4.16 -6.22 3.99
C GLY A 295 5.04 -5.35 4.89
N LYS A 296 4.99 -4.03 4.64
CA LYS A 296 5.88 -3.05 5.28
C LYS A 296 5.58 -2.75 6.77
N GLY A 297 4.90 -3.65 7.48
CA GLY A 297 4.60 -3.49 8.91
C GLY A 297 3.82 -2.20 9.22
N GLN A 298 2.97 -1.74 8.29
CA GLN A 298 2.09 -0.61 8.57
C GLN A 298 1.02 -1.05 9.58
N PRO A 299 0.88 -0.36 10.73
CA PRO A 299 -0.18 -0.67 11.68
C PRO A 299 -1.54 -0.38 11.00
N GLY A 300 -2.31 -1.43 10.72
CA GLY A 300 -3.61 -1.36 10.05
C GLY A 300 -3.61 -1.74 8.55
N GLY A 301 -2.49 -2.20 7.98
CA GLY A 301 -2.48 -2.79 6.64
C GLY A 301 -3.06 -4.22 6.61
N PRO A 302 -3.50 -4.72 5.45
CA PRO A 302 -3.91 -6.13 5.34
C PRO A 302 -2.72 -7.03 5.69
N GLU A 303 -2.92 -7.94 6.65
CA GLU A 303 -1.87 -8.88 7.10
C GLU A 303 -1.46 -9.88 6.00
N PHE A 304 -2.32 -10.02 4.99
CA PHE A 304 -2.15 -10.95 3.87
C PHE A 304 -2.60 -10.28 2.55
N PHE A 305 -1.83 -10.49 1.48
CA PHE A 305 -2.11 -9.92 0.17
C PHE A 305 -2.71 -10.92 -0.83
N TYR A 306 -2.89 -12.19 -0.49
CA TYR A 306 -3.58 -13.16 -1.35
C TYR A 306 -5.10 -13.12 -1.15
N ASP A 307 -5.87 -13.61 -2.13
CA ASP A 307 -7.33 -13.77 -2.02
C ASP A 307 -7.66 -15.08 -1.26
N PRO A 308 -8.24 -15.02 -0.04
CA PRO A 308 -8.55 -16.21 0.75
C PRO A 308 -9.55 -17.15 0.05
N LYS A 309 -10.48 -16.63 -0.75
CA LYS A 309 -11.49 -17.46 -1.45
C LYS A 309 -10.86 -18.24 -2.59
N TYR A 310 -9.93 -17.60 -3.31
CA TYR A 310 -9.14 -18.27 -4.35
C TYR A 310 -8.23 -19.34 -3.73
N ALA A 311 -7.53 -18.97 -2.65
CA ALA A 311 -6.66 -19.85 -1.87
C ALA A 311 -7.38 -21.13 -1.43
N LEU A 312 -8.55 -20.96 -0.83
CA LEU A 312 -9.37 -22.06 -0.33
C LEU A 312 -9.81 -23.01 -1.46
N ARG A 313 -10.32 -22.46 -2.57
CA ARG A 313 -10.75 -23.26 -3.73
C ARG A 313 -9.62 -24.12 -4.27
N LEU A 314 -8.41 -23.57 -4.30
CA LEU A 314 -7.24 -24.28 -4.78
C LEU A 314 -6.76 -25.35 -3.81
N CYS A 315 -6.67 -25.03 -2.52
CA CYS A 315 -6.25 -25.99 -1.49
C CYS A 315 -7.24 -27.17 -1.40
N LEU A 316 -8.55 -26.92 -1.54
CA LEU A 316 -9.55 -27.98 -1.62
C LEU A 316 -9.39 -28.87 -2.86
N LYS A 317 -9.05 -28.28 -4.01
CA LYS A 317 -8.81 -29.04 -5.25
C LYS A 317 -7.61 -29.98 -5.12
N GLU A 318 -6.53 -29.50 -4.53
CA GLU A 318 -5.28 -30.24 -4.32
C GLU A 318 -5.27 -31.07 -3.02
N LYS A 319 -6.40 -31.12 -2.28
CA LYS A 319 -6.58 -31.84 -1.00
C LYS A 319 -5.59 -31.46 0.11
N ARG A 320 -5.19 -30.19 0.19
CA ARG A 320 -4.32 -29.63 1.24
C ARG A 320 -5.15 -29.22 2.46
N MET A 321 -5.50 -30.19 3.29
CA MET A 321 -6.50 -29.99 4.33
C MET A 321 -6.01 -29.13 5.51
N ARG A 322 -4.74 -29.19 5.91
CA ARG A 322 -4.22 -28.36 7.03
C ARG A 322 -4.16 -26.89 6.62
N ALA A 323 -3.71 -26.63 5.39
CA ALA A 323 -3.77 -25.29 4.80
C ALA A 323 -5.20 -24.75 4.71
N CYS A 324 -6.19 -25.58 4.35
CA CYS A 324 -7.60 -25.18 4.37
C CYS A 324 -8.07 -24.76 5.77
N VAL A 325 -7.74 -25.53 6.83
CA VAL A 325 -8.10 -25.19 8.22
C VAL A 325 -7.55 -23.81 8.59
N HIS A 326 -6.28 -23.54 8.28
CA HIS A 326 -5.67 -22.24 8.53
C HIS A 326 -6.36 -21.11 7.75
N ILE A 327 -6.75 -21.34 6.48
CA ILE A 327 -7.47 -20.34 5.68
C ILE A 327 -8.86 -20.06 6.25
N TYR A 328 -9.60 -21.08 6.69
CA TYR A 328 -10.91 -20.87 7.34
C TYR A 328 -10.78 -20.13 8.67
N SER A 329 -9.75 -20.44 9.46
CA SER A 329 -9.39 -19.71 10.69
C SER A 329 -9.20 -18.21 10.42
N MET A 330 -8.40 -17.86 9.40
CA MET A 330 -8.18 -16.47 8.99
C MET A 330 -9.43 -15.78 8.44
N MET A 331 -10.39 -16.53 7.90
CA MET A 331 -11.68 -16.01 7.42
C MET A 331 -12.72 -15.86 8.55
N SER A 332 -12.36 -16.15 9.80
CA SER A 332 -13.27 -16.20 10.96
C SER A 332 -14.40 -17.22 10.80
N MET A 333 -14.20 -18.23 9.95
CA MET A 333 -15.13 -19.33 9.70
C MET A 333 -14.71 -20.55 10.53
N HIS A 334 -14.78 -20.41 11.85
CA HIS A 334 -14.25 -21.41 12.78
C HIS A 334 -15.05 -22.73 12.77
N GLU A 335 -16.35 -22.69 12.46
CA GLU A 335 -17.19 -23.90 12.36
C GLU A 335 -16.71 -24.83 11.24
N GLU A 336 -16.50 -24.28 10.06
CA GLU A 336 -15.97 -25.01 8.91
C GLU A 336 -14.51 -25.42 9.11
N ALA A 337 -13.70 -24.56 9.77
CA ALA A 337 -12.32 -24.88 10.12
C ALA A 337 -12.24 -26.13 11.00
N VAL A 338 -13.02 -26.17 12.09
CA VAL A 338 -13.06 -27.29 13.02
C VAL A 338 -13.65 -28.53 12.35
N ALA A 339 -14.72 -28.41 11.55
CA ALA A 339 -15.30 -29.55 10.83
C ALA A 339 -14.31 -30.22 9.84
N LEU A 340 -13.41 -29.43 9.23
CA LEU A 340 -12.35 -29.96 8.38
C LEU A 340 -11.13 -30.44 9.16
N ALA A 341 -10.77 -29.77 10.26
CA ALA A 341 -9.70 -30.19 11.15
C ALA A 341 -9.99 -31.58 11.74
N LEU A 342 -11.24 -31.82 12.15
CA LEU A 342 -11.72 -33.11 12.64
C LEU A 342 -11.50 -34.27 11.64
N GLN A 343 -11.48 -34.00 10.33
CA GLN A 343 -11.20 -35.04 9.31
C GLN A 343 -9.70 -35.36 9.18
N VAL A 344 -8.82 -34.47 9.66
CA VAL A 344 -7.36 -34.58 9.53
C VAL A 344 -6.74 -35.03 10.86
N ASP A 345 -6.98 -34.25 11.90
CA ASP A 345 -6.40 -34.42 13.22
C ASP A 345 -7.28 -33.72 14.29
N PRO A 346 -7.81 -34.46 15.29
CA PRO A 346 -8.59 -33.86 16.38
C PRO A 346 -7.77 -32.88 17.23
N GLU A 347 -6.45 -33.02 17.33
CA GLU A 347 -5.60 -32.09 18.10
C GLU A 347 -5.57 -30.70 17.44
N LEU A 348 -5.53 -30.65 16.11
CA LEU A 348 -5.63 -29.40 15.36
C LEU A 348 -7.00 -28.73 15.55
N ALA A 349 -8.06 -29.52 15.66
CA ALA A 349 -9.41 -29.02 15.91
C ALA A 349 -9.54 -28.37 17.29
N MET A 350 -8.92 -28.96 18.32
CA MET A 350 -8.87 -28.40 19.67
C MET A 350 -8.09 -27.08 19.69
N ALA A 351 -6.90 -27.06 19.09
CA ALA A 351 -6.08 -25.84 19.00
C ALA A 351 -6.79 -24.70 18.24
N GLU A 352 -7.64 -25.02 17.26
CA GLU A 352 -8.43 -24.02 16.54
C GLU A 352 -9.63 -23.52 17.35
N ALA A 353 -10.26 -24.38 18.15
CA ALA A 353 -11.35 -23.99 19.04
C ALA A 353 -10.87 -23.10 20.21
N ASP A 354 -9.64 -23.31 20.70
CA ASP A 354 -9.05 -22.47 21.75
C ASP A 354 -8.66 -21.07 21.29
N LYS A 355 -8.43 -20.85 20.00
CA LYS A 355 -8.15 -19.50 19.46
C LYS A 355 -9.36 -18.56 19.55
N VAL A 356 -10.56 -19.11 19.66
CA VAL A 356 -11.81 -18.34 19.75
C VAL A 356 -12.04 -17.96 21.22
N GLU A 357 -11.34 -16.94 21.70
CA GLU A 357 -11.46 -16.46 23.09
C GLU A 357 -12.64 -15.48 23.29
N ASP A 358 -13.00 -14.71 22.25
CA ASP A 358 -13.96 -13.61 22.38
C ASP A 358 -15.43 -14.05 22.46
N ASP A 359 -15.78 -15.20 21.85
CA ASP A 359 -17.16 -15.70 21.76
C ASP A 359 -17.33 -17.04 22.52
N GLU A 360 -17.71 -16.98 23.80
CA GLU A 360 -17.93 -18.17 24.63
C GLU A 360 -18.99 -19.14 24.04
N ASP A 361 -20.06 -18.60 23.45
CA ASP A 361 -21.13 -19.40 22.84
C ASP A 361 -20.64 -20.17 21.60
N LEU A 362 -19.83 -19.51 20.76
CA LEU A 362 -19.25 -20.13 19.58
C LEU A 362 -18.21 -21.17 20.00
N ARG A 363 -17.33 -20.82 20.96
CA ARG A 363 -16.36 -21.74 21.56
C ARG A 363 -17.08 -22.98 22.10
N LYS A 364 -18.17 -22.81 22.86
CA LYS A 364 -18.98 -23.92 23.38
C LYS A 364 -19.54 -24.79 22.25
N LYS A 365 -20.06 -24.19 21.18
CA LYS A 365 -20.58 -24.91 20.01
C LYS A 365 -19.49 -25.71 19.28
N LEU A 366 -18.29 -25.15 19.11
CA LEU A 366 -17.14 -25.83 18.49
C LEU A 366 -16.68 -27.01 19.34
N TRP A 367 -16.53 -26.81 20.65
CA TRP A 367 -16.17 -27.86 21.59
C TRP A 367 -17.21 -28.98 21.66
N LEU A 368 -18.51 -28.65 21.58
CA LEU A 368 -19.58 -29.64 21.44
C LEU A 368 -19.46 -30.44 20.14
N MET A 369 -19.13 -29.79 19.03
CA MET A 369 -18.93 -30.44 17.74
C MET A 369 -17.73 -31.39 17.76
N ILE A 370 -16.63 -30.98 18.40
CA ILE A 370 -15.46 -31.84 18.63
C ILE A 370 -15.81 -33.01 19.54
N ALA A 371 -16.48 -32.76 20.67
CA ALA A 371 -16.92 -33.80 21.61
C ALA A 371 -17.80 -34.84 20.92
N LYS A 372 -18.80 -34.39 20.15
CA LYS A 372 -19.67 -35.27 19.36
C LYS A 372 -18.85 -36.16 18.43
N HIS A 373 -17.88 -35.59 17.72
CA HIS A 373 -17.05 -36.33 16.78
C HIS A 373 -16.13 -37.35 17.47
N VAL A 374 -15.46 -36.96 18.55
CA VAL A 374 -14.58 -37.84 19.34
C VAL A 374 -15.37 -39.02 19.92
N ILE A 375 -16.61 -38.78 20.36
CA ILE A 375 -17.48 -39.83 20.95
C ILE A 375 -18.08 -40.74 19.86
N GLU A 376 -18.48 -40.20 18.70
CA GLU A 376 -19.12 -40.97 17.62
C GLU A 376 -18.13 -41.74 16.72
N GLN A 377 -16.91 -41.21 16.47
CA GLN A 377 -15.98 -41.82 15.52
C GLN A 377 -15.17 -42.99 16.08
N GLU A 378 -14.80 -42.97 17.36
CA GLU A 378 -13.93 -44.01 17.91
C GLU A 378 -14.72 -45.28 18.24
N LYS A 379 -14.53 -46.34 17.42
CA LYS A 379 -14.96 -47.73 17.68
C LYS A 379 -14.19 -48.39 18.85
N GLY A 380 -13.77 -47.60 19.85
CA GLY A 380 -13.15 -48.07 21.07
C GLY A 380 -14.13 -48.82 21.96
N THR A 381 -13.61 -49.49 22.99
CA THR A 381 -14.49 -50.03 24.04
C THR A 381 -15.19 -48.87 24.74
N LYS A 382 -16.50 -48.99 24.98
CA LYS A 382 -17.38 -47.91 25.51
C LYS A 382 -16.78 -47.18 26.73
N ARG A 383 -16.03 -47.89 27.58
CA ARG A 383 -15.39 -47.38 28.78
C ARG A 383 -14.20 -46.44 28.51
N GLU A 384 -13.49 -46.66 27.42
CA GLU A 384 -12.35 -45.84 27.02
C GLU A 384 -12.81 -44.51 26.42
N ASN A 385 -13.89 -44.54 25.63
CA ASN A 385 -14.54 -43.33 25.11
C ASN A 385 -15.09 -42.45 26.25
N ILE A 386 -15.66 -43.06 27.30
CA ILE A 386 -16.15 -42.32 28.49
C ILE A 386 -14.98 -41.67 29.25
N ARG A 387 -13.88 -42.40 29.46
CA ARG A 387 -12.69 -41.83 30.14
C ARG A 387 -12.03 -40.71 29.35
N LYS A 388 -11.94 -40.86 28.01
CA LYS A 388 -11.44 -39.80 27.13
C LYS A 388 -12.36 -38.60 27.11
N ALA A 389 -13.69 -38.78 27.10
CA ALA A 389 -14.65 -37.68 27.21
C ALA A 389 -14.55 -36.95 28.57
N ILE A 390 -14.27 -37.68 29.66
CA ILE A 390 -14.02 -37.07 30.98
C ILE A 390 -12.67 -36.32 31.00
N ALA A 391 -11.63 -36.84 30.34
CA ALA A 391 -10.37 -36.11 30.18
C ALA A 391 -10.55 -34.85 29.33
N PHE A 392 -11.29 -34.95 28.24
CA PHE A 392 -11.67 -33.83 27.37
C PHE A 392 -12.48 -32.75 28.12
N LEU A 393 -13.44 -33.15 28.97
CA LEU A 393 -14.16 -32.22 29.85
C LEU A 393 -13.23 -31.46 30.80
N LYS A 394 -12.19 -32.12 31.32
CA LYS A 394 -11.18 -31.46 32.16
C LYS A 394 -10.31 -30.48 31.38
N GLU A 395 -10.06 -30.75 30.10
CA GLU A 395 -9.30 -29.83 29.21
C GLU A 395 -10.13 -28.59 28.82
N THR A 396 -11.47 -28.67 28.84
CA THR A 396 -12.35 -27.54 28.49
C THR A 396 -12.52 -26.46 29.57
N ASP A 397 -11.74 -26.49 30.66
CA ASP A 397 -11.72 -25.48 31.75
C ASP A 397 -13.13 -25.02 32.23
N GLY A 398 -14.11 -25.93 32.27
CA GLY A 398 -15.46 -25.65 32.75
C GLY A 398 -16.43 -25.05 31.71
N LEU A 399 -16.01 -24.88 30.45
CA LEU A 399 -16.88 -24.40 29.35
C LEU A 399 -18.01 -25.39 29.01
N LEU A 400 -17.70 -26.69 29.03
CA LEU A 400 -18.67 -27.75 28.83
C LEU A 400 -19.06 -28.38 30.15
N LYS A 401 -20.37 -28.51 30.37
CA LYS A 401 -20.90 -29.27 31.50
C LYS A 401 -21.12 -30.71 31.09
N ILE A 402 -21.13 -31.60 32.09
CA ILE A 402 -21.49 -33.01 31.86
C ILE A 402 -22.88 -33.16 31.20
N GLU A 403 -23.82 -32.29 31.57
CA GLU A 403 -25.17 -32.20 30.99
C GLU A 403 -25.16 -32.03 29.48
N ASP A 404 -24.17 -31.32 28.95
CA ASP A 404 -24.09 -31.00 27.52
C ASP A 404 -23.59 -32.20 26.69
N ILE A 405 -22.82 -33.12 27.30
CA ILE A 405 -22.23 -34.27 26.61
C ILE A 405 -23.06 -35.56 26.79
N LEU A 406 -23.80 -35.68 27.89
CA LEU A 406 -24.66 -36.83 28.19
C LEU A 406 -25.57 -37.26 27.01
N PRO A 407 -26.21 -36.35 26.24
CA PRO A 407 -27.07 -36.72 25.12
C PRO A 407 -26.37 -37.47 23.96
N PHE A 408 -25.05 -37.38 23.84
CA PHE A 408 -24.30 -38.06 22.78
C PHE A 408 -24.00 -39.53 23.11
N PHE A 409 -24.22 -39.96 24.35
CA PHE A 409 -24.05 -41.34 24.74
C PHE A 409 -25.36 -42.13 24.52
N PRO A 410 -25.27 -43.40 24.07
CA PRO A 410 -26.46 -44.23 23.89
C PRO A 410 -27.14 -44.55 25.23
N ASP A 411 -28.46 -44.73 25.23
CA ASP A 411 -29.35 -44.96 26.39
C ASP A 411 -28.91 -46.09 27.35
N PHE A 412 -27.99 -46.96 26.94
CA PHE A 412 -27.47 -48.11 27.69
C PHE A 412 -26.10 -47.85 28.34
N ALA A 413 -25.62 -46.60 28.37
CA ALA A 413 -24.41 -46.23 29.11
C ALA A 413 -24.65 -46.41 30.62
N LEU A 414 -23.73 -47.12 31.31
CA LEU A 414 -23.84 -47.34 32.75
C LEU A 414 -23.48 -46.05 33.48
N ILE A 415 -24.44 -45.51 34.25
CA ILE A 415 -24.28 -44.30 35.08
C ILE A 415 -23.07 -44.43 36.04
N ASP A 416 -22.70 -45.66 36.42
CA ASP A 416 -21.54 -45.93 37.27
C ASP A 416 -20.23 -45.37 36.70
N ASP A 417 -20.05 -45.32 35.38
CA ASP A 417 -18.85 -44.77 34.76
C ASP A 417 -18.79 -43.22 34.83
N PHE A 418 -19.91 -42.55 35.11
CA PHE A 418 -20.02 -41.09 35.22
C PHE A 418 -20.16 -40.60 36.67
N LYS A 419 -20.26 -41.51 37.65
CA LYS A 419 -20.55 -41.19 39.05
C LYS A 419 -19.63 -40.10 39.62
N GLU A 420 -18.32 -40.24 39.44
CA GLU A 420 -17.34 -39.28 39.98
C GLU A 420 -17.47 -37.89 39.35
N ALA A 421 -17.68 -37.83 38.03
CA ALA A 421 -17.85 -36.57 37.31
C ALA A 421 -19.17 -35.87 37.70
N ILE A 422 -20.26 -36.63 37.86
CA ILE A 422 -21.55 -36.10 38.32
C ILE A 422 -21.44 -35.59 39.77
N CYS A 423 -20.76 -36.31 40.66
CA CYS A 423 -20.55 -35.86 42.03
C CYS A 423 -19.77 -34.53 42.08
N SER A 424 -18.70 -34.40 41.32
CA SER A 424 -17.93 -33.16 41.23
C SER A 424 -18.79 -31.99 40.72
N SER A 425 -19.54 -32.17 39.64
CA SER A 425 -20.41 -31.10 39.12
C SER A 425 -21.52 -30.70 40.10
N LEU A 426 -22.05 -31.65 40.87
CA LEU A 426 -23.06 -31.36 41.91
C LEU A 426 -22.47 -30.57 43.08
N GLU A 427 -21.21 -30.85 43.46
CA GLU A 427 -20.49 -30.09 44.48
C GLU A 427 -20.28 -28.64 44.01
N ASP A 428 -19.86 -28.43 42.76
CA ASP A 428 -19.69 -27.08 42.17
C ASP A 428 -21.00 -26.27 42.16
N TYR A 429 -22.11 -26.91 41.79
CA TYR A 429 -23.43 -26.26 41.83
C TYR A 429 -23.82 -25.85 43.24
N ASN A 430 -23.52 -26.69 44.24
CA ASN A 430 -23.83 -26.38 45.63
C ASN A 430 -23.00 -25.19 46.14
N GLU A 431 -21.72 -25.09 45.76
CA GLU A 431 -20.88 -23.95 46.08
C GLU A 431 -21.37 -22.65 45.42
N GLN A 432 -21.75 -22.70 44.14
CA GLN A 432 -22.31 -21.55 43.42
C GLN A 432 -23.61 -21.05 44.07
N ILE A 433 -24.47 -21.98 44.51
CA ILE A 433 -25.72 -21.65 45.21
C ILE A 433 -25.42 -20.93 46.53
N GLU A 434 -24.44 -21.39 47.31
CA GLU A 434 -24.06 -20.74 48.57
C GLU A 434 -23.46 -19.35 48.34
N LYS A 435 -22.62 -19.17 47.30
CA LYS A 435 -22.09 -17.85 46.93
C LYS A 435 -23.21 -16.89 46.52
N LEU A 436 -24.15 -17.33 45.69
CA LEU A 436 -25.28 -16.49 45.26
C LEU A 436 -26.18 -16.10 46.45
N LYS A 437 -26.40 -17.02 47.40
CA LYS A 437 -27.13 -16.70 48.65
C LYS A 437 -26.40 -15.64 49.47
N GLN A 438 -25.07 -15.71 49.53
CA GLN A 438 -24.27 -14.72 50.23
C GLN A 438 -24.37 -13.34 49.56
N GLU A 439 -24.21 -13.27 48.23
CA GLU A 439 -24.37 -12.02 47.47
C GLU A 439 -25.77 -11.42 47.63
N MET A 440 -26.81 -12.25 47.62
CA MET A 440 -28.19 -11.81 47.87
C MET A 440 -28.37 -11.21 49.27
N ASN A 441 -27.76 -11.82 50.30
CA ASN A 441 -27.82 -11.30 51.67
C ASN A 441 -27.09 -9.97 51.79
N ASP A 442 -25.90 -9.84 51.18
CA ASP A 442 -25.12 -8.60 51.19
C ASP A 442 -25.86 -7.45 50.48
N ALA A 443 -26.46 -7.72 49.32
CA ALA A 443 -27.30 -6.75 48.62
C ALA A 443 -28.53 -6.34 49.44
N THR A 444 -29.15 -7.28 50.15
CA THR A 444 -30.29 -6.99 51.03
C THR A 444 -29.88 -6.10 52.20
N CYS A 445 -28.76 -6.40 52.86
CA CYS A 445 -28.21 -5.56 53.92
C CYS A 445 -27.84 -4.15 53.40
N GLY A 446 -27.27 -4.05 52.20
CA GLY A 446 -26.98 -2.77 51.55
C GLY A 446 -28.24 -1.94 51.30
N ALA A 447 -29.30 -2.56 50.80
CA ALA A 447 -30.59 -1.90 50.59
C ALA A 447 -31.22 -1.42 51.90
N ASP A 448 -31.12 -2.20 52.98
CA ASP A 448 -31.60 -1.79 54.31
C ASP A 448 -30.84 -0.59 54.86
N ASN A 449 -29.51 -0.56 54.69
CA ASN A 449 -28.71 0.60 55.08
C ASN A 449 -29.13 1.87 54.33
N ILE A 450 -29.36 1.78 53.01
CA ILE A 450 -29.84 2.92 52.21
C ILE A 450 -31.21 3.40 52.69
N ARG A 451 -32.14 2.50 53.01
CA ARG A 451 -33.46 2.87 53.56
C ARG A 451 -33.31 3.61 54.88
N ASN A 452 -32.40 3.16 55.75
CA ASN A 452 -32.12 3.83 57.02
C ASN A 452 -31.55 5.24 56.78
N ASP A 453 -30.61 5.41 55.86
CA ASP A 453 -30.04 6.72 55.53
C ASP A 453 -31.07 7.68 54.95
N ILE A 454 -31.96 7.22 54.06
CA ILE A 454 -33.07 8.03 53.54
C ILE A 454 -33.98 8.50 54.67
N SER A 455 -34.31 7.60 55.62
CA SER A 455 -35.14 7.96 56.76
C SER A 455 -34.48 9.01 57.67
N ALA A 456 -33.16 8.94 57.83
CA ALA A 456 -32.39 9.91 58.60
C ALA A 456 -32.27 11.27 57.87
N LEU A 457 -32.13 11.27 56.55
CA LEU A 457 -32.10 12.49 55.73
C LEU A 457 -33.44 13.24 55.77
N ALA A 458 -34.57 12.52 55.75
CA ALA A 458 -35.90 13.11 55.82
C ALA A 458 -36.16 13.88 57.14
N GLN A 459 -35.40 13.60 58.20
CA GLN A 459 -35.57 14.23 59.52
C GLN A 459 -34.65 15.46 59.74
N ARG A 460 -33.82 15.85 58.76
CA ARG A 460 -32.95 17.03 58.89
C ARG A 460 -33.76 18.32 58.75
N TYR A 461 -33.59 19.23 59.70
CA TYR A 461 -34.12 20.60 59.66
C TYR A 461 -32.97 21.60 59.81
N THR A 462 -33.11 22.77 59.19
CA THR A 462 -32.19 23.92 59.36
C THR A 462 -32.94 25.06 60.05
N VAL A 463 -32.27 25.70 61.01
CA VAL A 463 -32.83 26.82 61.77
C VAL A 463 -32.25 28.10 61.17
N ILE A 464 -33.12 29.02 60.75
CA ILE A 464 -32.73 30.31 60.14
C ILE A 464 -33.12 31.43 61.10
N ASP A 465 -32.19 32.32 61.39
CA ASP A 465 -32.44 33.48 62.22
C ASP A 465 -33.27 34.54 61.50
N ARG A 466 -34.08 35.31 62.25
CA ARG A 466 -35.02 36.29 61.66
C ARG A 466 -34.35 37.44 60.94
N ASP A 467 -33.10 37.72 61.26
CA ASP A 467 -32.31 38.80 60.69
C ASP A 467 -31.31 38.32 59.63
N GLU A 468 -31.36 37.04 59.22
CA GLU A 468 -30.46 36.47 58.22
C GLU A 468 -30.51 37.24 56.89
N GLU A 469 -29.35 37.63 56.37
CA GLU A 469 -29.22 38.44 55.17
C GLU A 469 -28.85 37.61 53.95
N CYS A 470 -29.38 37.98 52.78
CA CYS A 470 -29.01 37.36 51.51
C CYS A 470 -27.56 37.70 51.16
N GLY A 471 -26.74 36.68 50.89
CA GLY A 471 -25.32 36.88 50.60
C GLY A 471 -25.01 37.82 49.42
N VAL A 472 -25.89 37.91 48.42
CA VAL A 472 -25.69 38.74 47.22
C VAL A 472 -26.18 40.18 47.42
N CYS A 473 -27.39 40.38 47.94
CA CYS A 473 -28.00 41.72 48.02
C CYS A 473 -27.99 42.35 49.42
N ARG A 474 -27.52 41.61 50.44
CA ARG A 474 -27.47 42.02 51.87
C ARG A 474 -28.79 42.51 52.45
N ARG A 475 -29.92 42.09 51.85
CA ARG A 475 -31.27 42.32 52.39
C ARG A 475 -31.73 41.09 53.14
N LYS A 476 -32.49 41.29 54.21
CA LYS A 476 -33.06 40.19 55.00
C LYS A 476 -33.84 39.21 54.13
N ILE A 477 -33.62 37.92 54.36
CA ILE A 477 -34.21 36.85 53.54
C ILE A 477 -35.71 36.76 53.79
N LEU A 478 -36.11 36.87 55.05
CA LEU A 478 -37.49 36.83 55.52
C LEU A 478 -38.16 38.22 55.50
N ASN A 479 -37.90 39.04 54.48
CA ASN A 479 -38.50 40.39 54.40
C ASN A 479 -39.98 40.32 53.96
N VAL A 480 -40.87 40.56 54.91
CA VAL A 480 -42.30 40.84 54.68
C VAL A 480 -42.47 42.33 54.38
N GLY A 481 -42.24 42.73 53.13
CA GLY A 481 -42.83 43.97 52.56
C GLY A 481 -41.89 45.08 52.10
N GLY A 482 -42.23 45.62 50.92
CA GLY A 482 -42.05 47.04 50.58
C GLY A 482 -40.87 47.41 49.67
N ASP A 483 -40.99 47.16 48.35
CA ASP A 483 -40.67 48.14 47.28
C ASP A 483 -40.65 47.50 45.88
N TYR A 484 -41.82 47.04 45.43
CA TYR A 484 -42.12 46.91 44.00
C TYR A 484 -43.31 47.83 43.69
N ARG A 485 -43.04 49.13 43.56
CA ARG A 485 -44.05 50.10 43.09
C ARG A 485 -44.11 50.05 41.56
N MET A 486 -45.02 49.24 41.02
CA MET A 486 -46.00 49.65 40.00
C MET A 486 -46.99 48.50 39.73
N THR A 487 -48.14 48.54 40.41
CA THR A 487 -49.53 48.54 39.86
C THR A 487 -50.50 47.83 40.81
N ARG A 488 -51.36 48.64 41.44
CA ARG A 488 -52.66 48.39 42.10
C ARG A 488 -52.96 47.04 42.78
N GLY A 489 -53.29 47.13 44.08
CA GLY A 489 -54.28 46.27 44.73
C GLY A 489 -53.91 45.89 46.17
N TYR A 490 -54.60 46.45 47.15
CA TYR A 490 -54.55 46.01 48.55
C TYR A 490 -54.95 44.53 48.64
N MET A 491 -54.10 43.66 49.23
CA MET A 491 -54.46 42.49 50.06
C MET A 491 -53.22 41.97 50.81
N ALA A 492 -53.48 41.38 51.97
CA ALA A 492 -52.56 40.89 52.97
C ALA A 492 -51.69 39.71 52.50
N VAL A 493 -50.48 39.60 53.09
CA VAL A 493 -49.56 38.44 53.09
C VAL A 493 -49.47 37.70 51.74
N GLY A 494 -48.76 38.33 50.79
CA GLY A 494 -48.32 37.62 49.58
C GLY A 494 -47.35 36.48 49.91
N PRO A 495 -47.24 35.46 49.05
CA PRO A 495 -46.39 34.29 49.27
C PRO A 495 -44.94 34.73 49.52
N MET A 496 -44.32 34.16 50.56
CA MET A 496 -42.89 34.31 50.86
C MET A 496 -42.09 34.09 49.58
N ALA A 497 -41.19 35.01 49.24
CA ALA A 497 -40.31 34.83 48.10
C ALA A 497 -39.46 33.56 48.33
N PRO A 498 -39.33 32.66 47.33
CA PRO A 498 -38.53 31.47 47.49
C PRO A 498 -37.09 31.85 47.81
N PHE A 499 -36.48 31.14 48.75
CA PHE A 499 -35.10 31.30 49.17
C PHE A 499 -34.43 29.93 49.26
N TYR A 500 -33.11 29.91 49.08
CA TYR A 500 -32.28 28.72 49.22
C TYR A 500 -31.41 28.87 50.46
N VAL A 501 -31.25 27.77 51.19
CA VAL A 501 -30.30 27.67 52.30
C VAL A 501 -29.41 26.48 52.04
N PHE A 502 -28.11 26.74 51.99
CA PHE A 502 -27.12 25.70 51.79
C PHE A 502 -26.72 25.09 53.14
N PRO A 503 -26.25 23.83 53.18
CA PRO A 503 -25.76 23.20 54.40
C PRO A 503 -24.60 23.95 55.09
N CYS A 504 -23.87 24.81 54.36
CA CYS A 504 -22.83 25.68 54.91
C CYS A 504 -23.37 26.89 55.70
N GLY A 505 -24.70 27.07 55.76
CA GLY A 505 -25.36 28.18 56.46
C GLY A 505 -25.66 29.38 55.58
N HIS A 506 -25.07 29.50 54.40
CA HIS A 506 -25.36 30.61 53.49
C HIS A 506 -26.77 30.52 52.92
N ALA A 507 -27.46 31.66 52.94
CA ALA A 507 -28.83 31.75 52.50
C ALA A 507 -29.00 32.89 51.47
N PHE A 508 -29.84 32.65 50.46
CA PHE A 508 -29.98 33.53 49.31
C PHE A 508 -31.45 33.61 48.86
N HIS A 509 -31.88 34.78 48.37
CA HIS A 509 -33.14 34.86 47.61
C HIS A 509 -32.99 34.09 46.29
N ALA A 510 -34.03 33.39 45.85
CA ALA A 510 -33.98 32.60 44.61
C ALA A 510 -33.52 33.42 43.40
N GLN A 511 -34.09 34.61 43.21
CA GLN A 511 -33.70 35.50 42.10
C GLN A 511 -32.25 35.98 42.20
N CYS A 512 -31.77 36.26 43.42
CA CYS A 512 -30.39 36.69 43.62
C CYS A 512 -29.39 35.56 43.37
N LEU A 513 -29.74 34.34 43.79
CA LEU A 513 -28.93 33.16 43.54
C LEU A 513 -28.83 32.86 42.05
N ILE A 514 -29.98 32.82 41.35
CA ILE A 514 -30.02 32.59 39.89
C ILE A 514 -29.18 33.63 39.17
N ALA A 515 -29.39 34.93 39.45
CA ALA A 515 -28.64 36.00 38.82
C ALA A 515 -27.12 35.88 39.04
N HIS A 516 -26.72 35.51 40.26
CA HIS A 516 -25.31 35.30 40.58
C HIS A 516 -24.73 34.10 39.83
N VAL A 517 -25.40 32.95 39.87
CA VAL A 517 -24.95 31.73 39.18
C VAL A 517 -24.88 31.94 37.67
N THR A 518 -25.86 32.63 37.06
CA THR A 518 -25.84 32.93 35.61
C THR A 518 -24.69 33.84 35.19
N ARG A 519 -24.19 34.70 36.08
CA ARG A 519 -23.06 35.58 35.79
C ARG A 519 -21.72 34.84 35.84
N CYS A 520 -21.63 33.83 36.70
CA CYS A 520 -20.35 33.20 37.04
C CYS A 520 -20.19 31.81 36.42
N THR A 521 -21.21 31.32 35.70
CA THR A 521 -21.18 30.03 35.00
C THR A 521 -20.95 30.19 33.49
N ASN A 522 -20.68 29.07 32.83
CA ASN A 522 -20.47 29.01 31.38
C ASN A 522 -21.72 29.46 30.60
N GLN A 523 -21.52 30.10 29.45
CA GLN A 523 -22.61 30.65 28.61
C GLN A 523 -23.71 29.63 28.30
N ALA A 524 -23.37 28.38 27.98
CA ALA A 524 -24.35 27.33 27.71
C ALA A 524 -25.20 26.94 28.94
N GLN A 525 -24.59 26.92 30.14
CA GLN A 525 -25.31 26.64 31.39
C GLN A 525 -26.16 27.85 31.83
N ALA A 526 -25.66 29.07 31.62
CA ALA A 526 -26.43 30.29 31.87
C ALA A 526 -27.66 30.39 30.96
N GLU A 527 -27.51 30.11 29.66
CA GLU A 527 -28.62 30.06 28.71
C GLU A 527 -29.66 29.00 29.09
N TYR A 528 -29.21 27.81 29.52
CA TYR A 528 -30.08 26.74 30.01
C TYR A 528 -30.87 27.15 31.26
N ILE A 529 -30.23 27.74 32.27
CA ILE A 529 -30.88 28.21 33.49
C ILE A 529 -31.90 29.33 33.18
N LEU A 530 -31.55 30.26 32.29
CA LEU A 530 -32.45 31.33 31.86
C LEU A 530 -33.63 30.80 31.05
N ASP A 531 -33.45 29.77 30.23
CA ASP A 531 -34.54 29.12 29.51
C ASP A 531 -35.51 28.42 30.47
N LEU A 532 -34.99 27.67 31.45
CA LEU A 532 -35.80 27.07 32.52
C LEU A 532 -36.60 28.14 33.30
N GLN A 533 -35.97 29.29 33.62
CA GLN A 533 -36.66 30.41 34.29
C GLN A 533 -37.76 31.02 33.40
N LYS A 534 -37.53 31.16 32.09
CA LYS A 534 -38.53 31.64 31.13
C LYS A 534 -39.70 30.67 31.04
N GLN A 535 -39.42 29.37 30.93
CA GLN A 535 -40.44 28.32 30.88
C GLN A 535 -41.31 28.33 32.16
N LEU A 536 -40.71 28.45 33.34
CA LEU A 536 -41.47 28.59 34.60
C LEU A 536 -42.31 29.87 34.64
N THR A 537 -41.79 30.99 34.15
CA THR A 537 -42.51 32.27 34.13
C THR A 537 -43.69 32.24 33.17
N LEU A 538 -43.53 31.61 31.99
CA LEU A 538 -44.59 31.40 31.01
C LEU A 538 -45.71 30.51 31.57
N LEU A 539 -45.35 29.38 32.19
CA LEU A 539 -46.31 28.48 32.83
C LEU A 539 -47.04 29.15 34.01
N CYS A 540 -46.35 29.99 34.79
CA CYS A 540 -46.97 30.81 35.84
C CYS A 540 -47.91 31.89 35.28
N ALA A 541 -47.62 32.47 34.11
CA ALA A 541 -48.45 33.50 33.47
C ALA A 541 -49.72 32.90 32.84
N GLU A 542 -49.61 31.72 32.23
CA GLU A 542 -50.74 30.96 31.70
C GLU A 542 -51.71 30.57 32.82
N SER A 543 -51.20 30.16 33.99
CA SER A 543 -52.02 29.82 35.15
C SER A 543 -52.81 31.01 35.71
N LYS A 544 -52.30 32.24 35.60
CA LYS A 544 -53.01 33.48 36.04
C LYS A 544 -54.11 33.94 35.08
N ASN A 545 -54.02 33.63 33.78
CA ASN A 545 -55.03 34.03 32.80
C ASN A 545 -56.31 33.16 32.84
N VAL A 546 -56.25 31.98 33.49
CA VAL A 546 -57.40 31.10 33.69
C VAL A 546 -58.22 31.50 34.93
N SER A 547 -57.67 32.27 35.87
CA SER A 547 -58.31 32.62 37.15
C SER A 547 -59.28 33.82 37.12
N ASN A 548 -59.58 34.40 35.95
CA ASN A 548 -60.54 35.52 35.81
C ASN A 548 -61.93 35.08 35.30
N GLY A 549 -62.27 33.80 35.37
CA GLY A 549 -63.61 33.28 35.10
C GLY A 549 -64.04 32.28 36.18
N GLY A 550 -65.13 32.60 36.87
CA GLY A 550 -66.07 31.69 37.55
C GLY A 550 -65.55 30.50 38.35
N LEU A 551 -65.79 30.55 39.66
CA LEU A 551 -65.81 29.46 40.63
C LEU A 551 -66.07 28.06 40.02
N SER A 552 -65.07 27.18 40.06
CA SER A 552 -65.23 25.73 40.02
C SER A 552 -64.00 25.08 40.66
N GLU A 553 -64.22 24.43 41.79
CA GLU A 553 -63.23 23.67 42.55
C GLU A 553 -62.85 22.38 41.80
N GLU A 554 -61.60 22.23 41.39
CA GLU A 554 -60.88 20.94 41.28
C GLU A 554 -59.35 21.16 41.27
N PRO A 555 -58.58 20.66 42.27
CA PRO A 555 -57.12 20.67 42.23
C PRO A 555 -56.54 19.23 42.17
N LEU A 556 -55.63 18.93 41.23
CA LEU A 556 -54.37 18.20 41.52
C LEU A 556 -53.43 17.87 40.34
N VAL A 557 -53.83 17.95 39.06
CA VAL A 557 -53.02 17.33 37.97
C VAL A 557 -52.13 18.31 37.17
N SER A 558 -52.32 19.63 37.28
CA SER A 558 -51.52 20.63 36.54
C SER A 558 -50.13 20.95 37.15
N VAL A 559 -49.79 20.37 38.30
CA VAL A 559 -48.59 20.76 39.08
C VAL A 559 -47.33 19.94 38.72
N THR A 560 -47.47 18.78 38.08
CA THR A 560 -46.35 17.85 37.83
C THR A 560 -45.28 18.37 36.86
N PRO A 561 -45.60 19.09 35.75
CA PRO A 561 -44.57 19.61 34.85
C PRO A 561 -43.83 20.79 35.49
N MET A 562 -44.56 21.67 36.20
CA MET A 562 -43.96 22.79 36.92
C MET A 562 -43.02 22.34 38.03
N HIS A 563 -43.38 21.29 38.78
CA HIS A 563 -42.50 20.73 39.81
C HIS A 563 -41.24 20.09 39.22
N LYS A 564 -41.34 19.44 38.05
CA LYS A 564 -40.18 18.86 37.37
C LYS A 564 -39.21 19.92 36.86
N ILE A 565 -39.72 20.97 36.21
CA ILE A 565 -38.90 22.09 35.73
C ILE A 565 -38.29 22.84 36.91
N ARG A 566 -39.05 23.02 38.01
CA ARG A 566 -38.53 23.62 39.24
C ARG A 566 -37.42 22.77 39.87
N SER A 567 -37.57 21.45 39.94
CA SER A 567 -36.52 20.54 40.43
C SER A 567 -35.26 20.64 39.56
N GLN A 568 -35.40 20.69 38.24
CA GLN A 568 -34.25 20.86 37.33
C GLN A 568 -33.56 22.21 37.50
N LEU A 569 -34.33 23.28 37.76
CA LEU A 569 -33.79 24.59 38.08
C LEU A 569 -33.07 24.57 39.44
N ASP A 570 -33.66 23.92 40.45
CA ASP A 570 -33.08 23.75 41.78
C ASP A 570 -31.77 22.95 41.69
N ASP A 571 -31.72 21.85 40.94
CA ASP A 571 -30.51 21.05 40.73
C ASP A 571 -29.41 21.84 40.02
N ALA A 572 -29.76 22.67 39.04
CA ALA A 572 -28.79 23.46 38.28
C ALA A 572 -28.24 24.67 39.06
N VAL A 573 -29.03 25.24 39.97
CA VAL A 573 -28.70 26.48 40.67
C VAL A 573 -28.21 26.24 42.10
N ALA A 574 -28.66 25.16 42.75
CA ALA A 574 -28.36 24.84 44.14
C ALA A 574 -27.51 23.57 44.31
N SER A 575 -26.84 23.10 43.25
CA SER A 575 -25.86 22.00 43.35
C SER A 575 -24.70 22.35 44.29
N ASP A 576 -24.20 23.57 44.22
CA ASP A 576 -23.11 24.08 45.05
C ASP A 576 -23.39 25.49 45.58
N CYS A 577 -22.86 25.79 46.76
CA CYS A 577 -22.94 27.14 47.32
C CYS A 577 -22.02 28.09 46.55
N PRO A 578 -22.52 29.22 45.99
CA PRO A 578 -21.67 30.12 45.20
C PRO A 578 -20.51 30.75 45.96
N PHE A 579 -20.58 30.82 47.30
CA PHE A 579 -19.56 31.45 48.14
C PHE A 579 -18.56 30.46 48.75
N CYS A 580 -18.85 29.16 48.73
CA CYS A 580 -18.01 28.14 49.35
C CYS A 580 -17.63 26.99 48.41
N GLY A 581 -18.31 26.89 47.27
CA GLY A 581 -18.07 25.87 46.26
C GLY A 581 -17.19 26.38 45.13
N ASP A 582 -17.16 25.60 44.06
CA ASP A 582 -16.23 25.78 42.94
C ASP A 582 -16.43 27.09 42.19
N LEU A 583 -17.66 27.65 42.18
CA LEU A 583 -17.95 28.94 41.55
C LEU A 583 -17.12 30.09 42.15
N MET A 584 -16.91 30.10 43.47
CA MET A 584 -16.05 31.11 44.12
C MET A 584 -14.58 30.95 43.69
N ILE A 585 -14.12 29.71 43.53
CA ILE A 585 -12.73 29.42 43.12
C ILE A 585 -12.49 29.89 41.69
N GLN A 586 -13.47 29.69 40.81
CA GLN A 586 -13.38 30.13 39.41
C GLN A 586 -13.36 31.66 39.28
N GLU A 587 -14.09 32.40 40.12
CA GLU A 587 -14.06 33.86 40.11
C GLU A 587 -12.67 34.45 40.38
N ILE A 588 -11.81 33.78 41.16
CA ILE A 588 -10.43 34.24 41.45
C ILE A 588 -9.60 34.32 40.15
N SER A 589 -9.92 33.49 39.16
CA SER A 589 -9.20 33.44 37.88
C SER A 589 -9.67 34.47 36.84
N LEU A 590 -10.75 35.21 37.12
CA LEU A 590 -11.28 36.22 36.21
C LEU A 590 -10.55 37.57 36.38
N PRO A 591 -10.29 38.31 35.28
CA PRO A 591 -9.68 39.63 35.36
C PRO A 591 -10.57 40.60 36.14
N PHE A 592 -9.96 41.44 36.99
CA PHE A 592 -10.67 42.42 37.82
C PHE A 592 -11.50 43.44 37.02
N ILE A 593 -11.11 43.70 35.78
CA ILE A 593 -11.84 44.58 34.85
C ILE A 593 -12.49 43.69 33.79
N PRO A 594 -13.84 43.64 33.73
CA PRO A 594 -14.53 42.88 32.69
C PRO A 594 -14.26 43.50 31.31
N PRO A 595 -14.31 42.71 30.22
CA PRO A 595 -14.07 43.22 28.87
C PRO A 595 -15.06 44.32 28.44
N GLU A 596 -16.23 44.42 29.09
CA GLU A 596 -17.21 45.48 28.86
C GLU A 596 -16.77 46.85 29.41
N GLU A 597 -15.87 46.88 30.41
CA GLU A 597 -15.29 48.10 30.99
C GLU A 597 -13.87 48.40 30.42
N ALA A 598 -13.43 47.62 29.43
CA ALA A 598 -12.13 47.81 28.78
C ALA A 598 -12.00 49.18 28.08
N GLU A 599 -13.07 49.69 27.48
CA GLU A 599 -13.09 51.05 26.91
C GLU A 599 -12.91 52.13 27.98
N GLU A 600 -13.45 51.91 29.19
CA GLU A 600 -13.23 52.80 30.32
C GLU A 600 -11.77 52.71 30.77
N SER A 601 -11.18 51.51 30.84
CA SER A 601 -9.75 51.33 31.14
C SER A 601 -8.82 52.03 30.14
N GLU A 602 -9.14 51.99 28.84
CA GLU A 602 -8.36 52.67 27.79
C GLU A 602 -8.47 54.19 27.92
N SER A 603 -9.60 54.72 28.40
CA SER A 603 -9.77 56.15 28.65
C SER A 603 -8.93 56.67 29.82
N TRP A 604 -8.46 55.78 30.70
CA TRP A 604 -7.54 56.11 31.80
C TRP A 604 -6.07 55.91 31.40
N GLU A 605 -5.79 55.49 30.16
CA GLU A 605 -4.43 55.25 29.67
C GLU A 605 -3.69 56.58 29.38
N ILE A 606 -2.71 56.92 30.23
CA ILE A 606 -1.95 58.17 30.13
C ILE A 606 -0.89 58.04 29.01
N LYS A 607 -1.12 58.66 27.84
CA LYS A 607 -0.12 58.75 26.76
C LYS A 607 1.09 59.61 27.19
N PRO A 608 2.34 59.14 27.04
CA PRO A 608 3.52 59.88 27.50
C PRO A 608 3.82 61.09 26.59
N HIS A 609 3.66 62.31 27.11
CA HIS A 609 4.20 63.52 26.50
C HIS A 609 5.70 63.64 26.78
N ASN A 610 6.51 63.58 25.73
CA ASN A 610 7.96 63.81 25.75
C ASN A 610 8.28 65.24 26.21
N HIS A 611 8.66 65.42 27.47
CA HIS A 611 9.35 66.61 27.96
C HIS A 611 10.87 66.33 28.09
N PRO A 612 11.75 67.10 27.42
CA PRO A 612 13.19 66.84 27.38
C PRO A 612 13.86 67.48 28.61
N SER A 613 13.66 66.91 29.79
CA SER A 613 14.47 67.21 30.98
C SER A 613 13.98 66.43 32.18
N GLN A 614 14.23 65.12 32.21
CA GLN A 614 14.48 64.44 33.48
C GLN A 614 15.24 63.14 33.21
N ARG A 615 16.40 63.04 33.86
CA ARG A 615 17.32 61.91 33.80
C ARG A 615 16.58 60.64 34.22
N SER A 616 16.80 59.61 33.42
CA SER A 616 16.51 58.22 33.74
C SER A 616 16.97 57.87 35.17
N LEU A 617 16.00 57.59 36.04
CA LEU A 617 16.20 56.67 37.15
C LEU A 617 15.53 55.36 36.75
N SER A 618 16.31 54.51 36.09
CA SER A 618 16.03 53.09 35.95
C SER A 618 16.01 52.45 37.33
N LEU A 619 14.81 52.20 37.85
CA LEU A 619 14.60 51.20 38.89
C LEU A 619 14.30 49.89 38.18
N ALA A 620 15.31 49.03 38.16
CA ALA A 620 15.19 47.64 37.78
C ALA A 620 14.43 46.90 38.89
N VAL A 621 13.31 46.28 38.55
CA VAL A 621 12.90 44.92 38.94
C VAL A 621 12.11 44.35 37.77
#